data_AF-A0A952I011-F1
#
_entry.id   AF-A0A952I011-F1
#
_cell.length_a   1.000
_cell.length_b   1.000
_cell.length_c   1.000
_cell.angle_alpha   90.00
_cell.angle_beta   90.00
_cell.angle_gamma   90.00
#
_symmetry.space_group_name_H-M   'P 1'
#
loop_
_entity.id
_entity.type
_entity.pdbx_description
1 polymer ?
#
loop_
_entity_poly.entity_id
_entity_poly.type
_entity_poly.pdbx_seq_one_letter_code
_entity_poly.pdbx_strand_id
1 'polypeptide(L)'
;MAENDKVNAGFGKFKNKIAAAIEDLSSLQVSTYTGDLVIEGKNLITTEEGKPMKFNTKSILDHVQKQGNIKFKLVGYTYIDVDSDTVNFVKEDLTEDDRVLVEAHKTMVQASQESRMAFLNLVKELIKGK
;
A
#
# COMPACT_ATOMS: atom_id res chain seq x y z
N MET A 1 35.64 7.51 -27.64
CA MET A 1 34.23 7.35 -28.09
C MET A 1 33.42 6.40 -27.20
N ALA A 2 33.96 5.25 -26.75
CA ALA A 2 33.20 4.26 -25.96
C ALA A 2 32.77 4.67 -24.51
N GLU A 3 33.36 5.71 -23.94
CA GLU A 3 33.09 6.12 -22.54
C GLU A 3 31.90 7.10 -22.44
N ASN A 4 31.79 8.05 -23.38
CA ASN A 4 30.64 8.96 -23.49
C ASN A 4 29.34 8.22 -23.81
N ASP A 5 29.38 7.15 -24.59
CA ASP A 5 28.20 6.32 -24.90
C ASP A 5 27.70 5.55 -23.68
N LYS A 6 28.60 5.09 -22.79
CA LYS A 6 28.22 4.43 -21.53
C LYS A 6 27.61 5.38 -20.51
N VAL A 7 28.13 6.61 -20.43
CA VAL A 7 27.58 7.66 -19.55
C VAL A 7 26.19 8.10 -20.04
N ASN A 8 26.02 8.30 -21.34
CA ASN A 8 24.71 8.62 -21.93
C ASN A 8 23.71 7.47 -21.78
N ALA A 9 24.14 6.21 -21.94
CA ALA A 9 23.30 5.05 -21.70
C ALA A 9 22.91 4.90 -20.21
N GLY A 10 23.82 5.19 -19.29
CA GLY A 10 23.55 5.21 -17.85
C GLY A 10 22.51 6.27 -17.47
N PHE A 11 22.63 7.47 -18.05
CA PHE A 11 21.68 8.56 -17.82
C PHE A 11 20.30 8.29 -18.45
N GLY A 12 20.26 7.65 -19.62
CA GLY A 12 19.01 7.19 -20.25
C GLY A 12 18.28 6.15 -19.40
N LYS A 13 19.00 5.17 -18.84
CA LYS A 13 18.43 4.18 -17.92
C LYS A 13 17.90 4.81 -16.63
N PHE A 14 18.61 5.81 -16.09
CA PHE A 14 18.16 6.55 -14.92
C PHE A 14 16.87 7.34 -15.19
N LYS A 15 16.78 8.05 -16.32
CA LYS A 15 15.56 8.74 -16.75
C LYS A 15 14.38 7.78 -16.90
N ASN A 16 14.59 6.62 -17.52
CA ASN A 16 13.51 5.64 -17.69
C ASN A 16 13.02 5.07 -16.36
N LYS A 17 13.92 4.84 -15.40
CA LYS A 17 13.52 4.43 -14.04
C LYS A 17 12.74 5.51 -13.30
N ILE A 18 13.13 6.78 -13.47
CA ILE A 18 12.37 7.91 -12.91
C ILE A 18 11.01 8.01 -13.57
N ALA A 19 10.92 7.93 -14.90
CA ALA A 19 9.65 8.00 -15.62
C ALA A 19 8.69 6.88 -15.16
N ALA A 20 9.20 5.64 -15.04
CA ALA A 20 8.42 4.53 -14.52
C ALA A 20 7.98 4.73 -13.05
N ALA A 21 8.84 5.30 -12.19
CA ALA A 21 8.47 5.61 -10.81
C ALA A 21 7.41 6.74 -10.72
N ILE A 22 7.46 7.73 -11.62
CA ILE A 22 6.42 8.77 -11.71
C ILE A 22 5.10 8.16 -12.21
N GLU A 23 5.16 7.29 -13.20
CA GLU A 23 4.00 6.56 -13.73
C GLU A 23 3.37 5.65 -12.66
N ASP A 24 4.17 4.97 -11.84
CA ASP A 24 3.65 4.17 -10.72
C ASP A 24 3.00 5.05 -9.63
N LEU A 25 3.57 6.23 -9.37
CA LEU A 25 2.99 7.22 -8.44
C LEU A 25 1.77 7.96 -9.02
N SER A 26 1.41 7.72 -10.28
CA SER A 26 0.24 8.34 -10.92
C SER A 26 -1.08 7.80 -10.39
N SER A 27 -1.10 6.58 -9.83
CA SER A 27 -2.32 5.98 -9.27
C SER A 27 -2.20 5.76 -7.76
N LEU A 28 -3.19 6.18 -6.97
CA LEU A 28 -3.28 5.97 -5.52
C LEU A 28 -4.48 5.08 -5.25
N GLN A 29 -4.24 3.99 -4.53
CA GLN A 29 -5.31 3.14 -4.02
C GLN A 29 -5.15 3.02 -2.51
N VAL A 30 -6.20 3.40 -1.78
CA VAL A 30 -6.32 3.20 -0.34
C VAL A 30 -7.60 2.42 -0.10
N SER A 31 -7.50 1.30 0.60
CA SER A 31 -8.64 0.48 0.98
C SER A 31 -8.60 0.24 2.48
N THR A 32 -9.68 0.62 3.18
CA THR A 32 -9.83 0.44 4.62
C THR A 32 -10.95 -0.54 4.88
N TYR A 33 -10.61 -1.59 5.62
CA TYR A 33 -11.51 -2.68 5.97
C TYR A 33 -11.70 -2.73 7.49
N THR A 34 -12.88 -3.19 7.91
CA THR A 34 -13.19 -3.55 9.30
C THR A 34 -13.73 -4.97 9.32
N GLY A 35 -13.67 -5.65 10.47
CA GLY A 35 -14.26 -6.97 10.64
C GLY A 35 -13.41 -7.88 11.51
N ASP A 36 -13.91 -9.11 11.66
CA ASP A 36 -13.32 -10.06 12.58
C ASP A 36 -12.34 -10.98 11.86
N LEU A 37 -11.12 -11.01 12.38
CA LEU A 37 -10.16 -12.06 12.09
C LEU A 37 -10.30 -13.15 13.17
N VAL A 38 -11.05 -14.20 12.85
CA VAL A 38 -11.18 -15.35 13.74
C VAL A 38 -10.06 -16.33 13.43
N ILE A 39 -9.19 -16.57 14.41
CA ILE A 39 -8.14 -17.58 14.31
C ILE A 39 -8.43 -18.67 15.33
N GLU A 40 -8.81 -19.85 14.85
CA GLU A 40 -9.12 -20.99 15.72
C GLU A 40 -7.83 -21.63 16.23
N GLY A 41 -7.54 -21.43 17.52
CA GLY A 41 -6.28 -21.82 18.16
C GLY A 41 -5.98 -23.33 18.21
N LYS A 42 -6.90 -24.20 17.80
CA LYS A 42 -6.64 -25.66 17.72
C LYS A 42 -5.48 -25.99 16.75
N ASN A 43 -5.24 -25.14 15.75
CA ASN A 43 -4.17 -25.34 14.76
C ASN A 43 -2.97 -24.38 14.93
N LEU A 44 -3.03 -23.46 15.89
CA LEU A 44 -1.94 -22.49 16.15
C LEU A 44 -1.00 -22.90 17.26
N ILE A 45 -1.43 -23.80 18.15
CA ILE A 45 -0.66 -24.14 19.36
C ILE A 45 0.22 -25.39 19.13
N THR A 46 -0.05 -26.19 18.11
CA THR A 46 0.71 -27.43 17.85
C THR A 46 1.10 -27.54 16.39
N THR A 47 2.39 -27.76 16.13
CA THR A 47 2.84 -28.33 14.85
C THR A 47 2.30 -29.76 14.69
N GLU A 48 2.38 -30.35 13.49
CA GLU A 48 2.06 -31.79 13.29
C GLU A 48 2.88 -32.73 14.21
N GLU A 49 3.99 -32.22 14.77
CA GLU A 49 4.86 -32.91 15.74
C GLU A 49 4.55 -32.58 17.21
N GLY A 50 3.49 -31.83 17.52
CA GLY A 50 3.07 -31.52 18.90
C GLY A 50 3.93 -30.49 19.64
N LYS A 51 4.77 -29.69 18.94
CA LYS A 51 5.58 -28.63 19.58
C LYS A 51 4.83 -27.29 19.60
N PRO A 52 4.98 -26.48 20.67
CA PRO A 52 4.37 -25.17 20.77
C PRO A 52 4.92 -24.23 19.69
N MET A 53 4.05 -23.71 18.82
CA MET A 53 4.43 -22.70 17.83
C MET A 53 4.72 -21.38 18.56
N LYS A 54 5.90 -20.80 18.36
CA LYS A 54 6.21 -19.46 18.88
C LYS A 54 5.23 -18.47 18.25
N PHE A 55 4.52 -17.71 19.08
CA PHE A 55 3.69 -16.58 18.64
C PHE A 55 4.57 -15.58 17.88
N ASN A 56 4.53 -15.66 16.56
CA ASN A 56 5.21 -14.76 15.64
C ASN A 56 4.17 -14.24 14.66
N THR A 57 4.06 -12.91 14.56
CA THR A 57 3.15 -12.20 13.65
C THR A 57 3.24 -12.73 12.21
N LYS A 58 4.44 -13.16 11.78
CA LYS A 58 4.63 -13.77 10.46
C LYS A 58 3.95 -15.13 10.32
N SER A 59 4.06 -16.01 11.33
CA SER A 59 3.41 -17.32 11.33
C SER A 59 1.89 -17.21 11.40
N ILE A 60 1.40 -16.20 12.11
CA ILE A 60 -0.03 -15.87 12.16
C ILE A 60 -0.50 -15.39 10.77
N LEU A 61 0.24 -14.48 10.14
CA LEU A 61 -0.10 -13.98 8.79
C LEU A 61 -0.11 -15.12 7.75
N ASP A 62 0.91 -15.98 7.76
CA ASP A 62 1.00 -17.13 6.86
C ASP A 62 -0.15 -18.13 7.08
N HIS A 63 -0.60 -18.32 8.32
CA HIS A 63 -1.73 -19.19 8.64
C HIS A 63 -3.07 -18.57 8.21
N VAL A 64 -3.25 -17.27 8.45
CA VAL A 64 -4.43 -16.49 8.04
C VAL A 64 -4.57 -16.50 6.51
N GLN A 65 -3.47 -16.35 5.77
CA GLN A 65 -3.48 -16.40 4.30
C GLN A 65 -3.87 -17.79 3.75
N LYS A 66 -3.57 -18.87 4.48
CA LYS A 66 -3.77 -20.26 4.00
C LYS A 66 -5.08 -20.88 4.45
N GLN A 67 -5.59 -20.53 5.64
CA GLN A 67 -6.69 -21.24 6.29
C GLN A 67 -7.73 -20.33 6.97
N GLY A 68 -7.51 -19.01 7.00
CA GLY A 68 -8.44 -18.08 7.64
C GLY A 68 -9.74 -17.92 6.86
N ASN A 69 -10.89 -18.14 7.51
CA ASN A 69 -12.16 -17.60 7.04
C ASN A 69 -12.22 -16.13 7.46
N ILE A 70 -11.76 -15.24 6.58
CA ILE A 70 -11.67 -13.82 6.87
C ILE A 70 -12.93 -13.12 6.38
N LYS A 71 -13.69 -12.51 7.28
CA LYS A 71 -14.88 -11.70 6.94
C LYS A 71 -14.57 -10.23 7.15
N PHE A 72 -14.06 -9.58 6.11
CA PHE A 72 -13.87 -8.14 6.10
C PHE A 72 -15.05 -7.43 5.41
N LYS A 73 -15.39 -6.26 5.94
CA LYS A 73 -16.31 -5.28 5.36
C LYS A 73 -15.48 -4.07 4.94
N LEU A 74 -15.69 -3.60 3.71
CA LEU A 74 -15.07 -2.38 3.21
C LEU A 74 -15.75 -1.17 3.89
N VAL A 75 -14.95 -0.28 4.49
CA VAL A 75 -15.44 0.92 5.17
C VAL A 75 -15.11 2.17 4.38
N GLY A 76 -13.93 2.20 3.75
CA GLY A 76 -13.48 3.31 2.92
C GLY A 76 -12.63 2.80 1.75
N TYR A 77 -12.84 3.36 0.58
CA TYR A 77 -12.04 3.10 -0.61
C TYR A 77 -11.82 4.39 -1.36
N THR A 78 -10.55 4.73 -1.58
CA THR A 78 -10.17 5.86 -2.42
C THR A 78 -9.27 5.35 -3.53
N TYR A 79 -9.66 5.60 -4.77
CA TYR A 79 -8.82 5.47 -5.94
C TYR A 79 -8.66 6.82 -6.60
N ILE A 80 -7.41 7.22 -6.83
CA ILE A 80 -7.06 8.46 -7.52
C ILE A 80 -6.15 8.06 -8.66
N ASP A 81 -6.50 8.46 -9.86
CA ASP A 81 -5.63 8.37 -11.01
C ASP A 81 -5.28 9.80 -11.43
N VAL A 82 -4.08 10.03 -11.97
CA VAL A 82 -3.70 11.35 -12.48
C VAL A 82 -4.55 11.72 -13.69
N ASP A 83 -5.00 10.73 -14.47
CA ASP A 83 -5.78 10.92 -15.70
C ASP A 83 -7.29 10.63 -15.52
N SER A 84 -7.70 10.16 -14.35
CA SER A 84 -9.08 9.76 -14.07
C SER A 84 -9.57 10.28 -12.74
N ASP A 85 -10.81 10.77 -12.78
CA ASP A 85 -11.53 11.34 -11.65
C ASP A 85 -11.35 10.54 -10.36
N THR A 86 -11.27 11.25 -9.24
CA THR A 86 -11.17 10.61 -7.92
C THR A 86 -12.44 9.83 -7.60
N VAL A 87 -12.30 8.54 -7.34
CA VAL A 87 -13.38 7.68 -6.88
C VAL A 87 -13.22 7.46 -5.37
N ASN A 88 -14.23 7.87 -4.61
CA ASN A 88 -14.26 7.67 -3.16
C ASN A 88 -15.57 6.99 -2.76
N PHE A 89 -15.47 5.84 -2.10
CA PHE A 89 -16.58 5.14 -1.49
C PHE A 89 -16.40 5.11 0.01
N VAL A 90 -17.46 5.48 0.71
CA VAL A 90 -17.58 5.29 2.16
C VAL A 90 -18.86 4.53 2.41
N LYS A 91 -18.83 3.61 3.37
CA LYS A 91 -20.02 2.88 3.80
C LYS A 91 -21.11 3.88 4.25
N GLU A 92 -22.35 3.67 3.83
CA GLU A 92 -23.48 4.57 4.12
C GLU A 92 -23.86 4.55 5.61
N ASP A 93 -24.02 3.36 6.19
CA ASP A 93 -24.37 3.16 7.59
C ASP A 93 -23.12 3.05 8.49
N LEU A 94 -22.48 4.19 8.77
CA LEU A 94 -21.31 4.25 9.65
C LEU A 94 -21.69 4.11 11.13
N THR A 95 -21.09 3.13 11.80
CA THR A 95 -21.03 3.11 13.27
C THR A 95 -20.03 4.16 13.78
N GLU A 96 -20.00 4.43 15.09
CA GLU A 96 -18.99 5.32 15.66
C GLU A 96 -17.55 4.80 15.44
N ASP A 97 -17.33 3.50 15.52
CA ASP A 97 -16.03 2.89 15.21
C ASP A 97 -15.68 3.03 13.72
N ASP A 98 -16.66 2.87 12.82
CA ASP A 98 -16.45 3.06 11.38
C ASP A 98 -16.06 4.52 11.08
N ARG A 99 -16.58 5.51 11.82
CA ARG A 99 -16.21 6.92 11.64
C ARG A 99 -14.75 7.19 11.94
N VAL A 100 -14.21 6.59 13.01
CA VAL A 100 -12.77 6.67 13.33
C VAL A 100 -11.93 6.06 12.21
N LEU A 101 -12.37 4.93 11.65
CA LEU A 101 -11.69 4.28 10.52
C LEU A 101 -11.76 5.11 9.24
N VAL A 102 -12.88 5.79 8.98
CA VAL A 102 -13.01 6.72 7.85
C VAL A 102 -12.11 7.95 8.03
N GLU A 103 -11.98 8.47 9.24
CA GLU A 103 -11.06 9.57 9.52
C GLU A 103 -9.62 9.14 9.30
N ALA A 104 -9.23 7.98 9.84
CA ALA A 104 -7.92 7.39 9.58
C ALA A 104 -7.68 7.15 8.07
N HIS A 105 -8.70 6.70 7.34
CA HIS A 105 -8.64 6.55 5.88
C HIS A 105 -8.31 7.88 5.19
N LYS A 106 -9.01 8.96 5.55
CA LYS A 106 -8.76 10.30 5.01
C LYS A 106 -7.34 10.77 5.31
N THR A 107 -6.86 10.57 6.54
CA THR A 107 -5.48 10.89 6.92
C THR A 107 -4.47 10.10 6.08
N MET A 108 -4.70 8.82 5.84
CA MET A 108 -3.84 8.00 5.00
C MET A 108 -3.83 8.47 3.54
N VAL A 109 -4.99 8.84 2.99
CA VAL A 109 -5.09 9.41 1.64
C VAL A 109 -4.30 10.71 1.55
N GLN A 110 -4.48 11.63 2.51
CA GLN A 110 -3.76 12.90 2.56
C GLN A 110 -2.25 12.70 2.67
N ALA A 111 -1.78 11.89 3.62
CA ALA A 111 -0.36 11.60 3.79
C ALA A 111 0.25 10.96 2.53
N SER A 112 -0.50 10.09 1.85
CA SER A 112 -0.07 9.48 0.59
C SER A 112 0.04 10.49 -0.55
N GLN A 113 -0.90 11.44 -0.65
CA GLN A 113 -0.84 12.54 -1.61
C GLN A 113 0.36 13.47 -1.33
N GLU A 114 0.58 13.84 -0.07
CA GLU A 114 1.70 14.68 0.34
C GLU A 114 3.05 14.02 0.03
N SER A 115 3.19 12.73 0.36
CA SER A 115 4.41 11.96 0.04
C SER A 115 4.69 11.92 -1.46
N ARG A 116 3.65 11.79 -2.30
CA ARG A 116 3.79 11.82 -3.76
C ARG A 116 4.24 13.18 -4.25
N MET A 117 3.61 14.26 -3.77
CA MET A 117 3.99 15.62 -4.15
C MET A 117 5.42 15.94 -3.73
N ALA A 118 5.84 15.52 -2.53
CA ALA A 118 7.22 15.66 -2.08
C ALA A 118 8.21 14.93 -3.00
N PHE A 119 7.89 13.69 -3.40
CA PHE A 119 8.73 12.93 -4.32
C PHE A 119 8.79 13.56 -5.72
N LEU A 120 7.65 13.98 -6.28
CA LEU A 120 7.60 14.65 -7.58
C LEU A 120 8.41 15.96 -7.57
N ASN A 121 8.34 16.72 -6.47
CA ASN A 121 9.15 17.92 -6.29
C ASN A 121 10.65 17.60 -6.23
N LEU A 122 11.06 16.58 -5.46
CA LEU A 122 12.45 16.11 -5.43
C LEU A 122 12.96 15.75 -6.82
N VAL A 123 12.18 14.99 -7.60
CA VAL A 123 12.54 14.61 -8.97
C VAL A 123 12.64 15.84 -9.87
N LYS A 124 11.68 16.77 -9.77
CA LYS A 124 11.68 18.03 -10.54
C LYS A 124 12.92 18.87 -10.24
N GLU A 125 13.34 18.95 -8.98
CA GLU A 125 14.56 19.64 -8.57
C GLU A 125 15.82 18.95 -9.11
N LEU A 126 15.91 17.63 -9.04
CA LEU A 126 17.04 16.87 -9.60
C LEU A 126 17.17 17.03 -11.12
N ILE A 127 16.06 17.21 -11.83
CA ILE A 127 16.05 17.46 -13.28
C ILE A 127 16.39 18.92 -13.60
N LYS A 128 15.88 19.88 -12.82
CA LYS A 128 16.13 21.32 -13.01
C LYS A 128 17.48 21.81 -12.49
N GLY A 129 18.11 21.08 -11.56
CA GLY A 129 19.44 21.38 -11.03
C GLY A 129 20.60 21.06 -11.99
N LYS A 130 20.30 20.94 -13.29
CA LYS A 130 21.26 20.88 -14.40
C LYS A 130 21.03 22.06 -15.33
#